data_AF-A0A9P6DI07-F1
#
_entry.id   AF-A0A9P6DI07-F1
#
_cell.length_a   1.000
_cell.length_b   1.000
_cell.length_c   1.000
_cell.angle_alpha   90.00
_cell.angle_beta   90.00
_cell.angle_gamma   90.00
#
_symmetry.space_group_name_H-M   'P 1'
#
loop_
_entity.id
_entity.type
_entity.pdbx_description
1 polymer ?
#
loop_
_entity_poly.entity_id
_entity_poly.type
_entity_poly.pdbx_seq_one_letter_code
_entity_poly.pdbx_strand_id
1 'polypeptide(L)'
;MFNEYQHQDFDVVSTVDKFGGVEYLTPKDKNLTDLTVDPQQTRFFRKSLRPGDEEEFAKLMEFQEYIMKDGCHGTIHPMYEHDGFKWVLMSVPTENYEASGLSGLF
;
A
#
# COMPACT_ATOMS: atom_id res chain seq x y z
N MET A 1 -14.75 -9.16 14.75
CA MET A 1 -14.70 -9.24 13.29
C MET A 1 -13.54 -8.37 12.86
N PHE A 2 -12.60 -8.91 12.09
CA PHE A 2 -11.65 -8.08 11.37
C PHE A 2 -12.47 -7.40 10.28
N ASN A 3 -12.65 -6.07 10.35
CA ASN A 3 -13.21 -5.35 9.21
C ASN A 3 -12.15 -5.39 8.11
N GLU A 4 -12.43 -6.10 7.03
CA GLU A 4 -11.57 -6.09 5.84
C GLU A 4 -11.60 -4.69 5.23
N TYR A 5 -10.41 -4.11 5.04
CA TYR A 5 -10.23 -2.82 4.39
C TYR A 5 -10.90 -2.80 3.01
N GLN A 6 -11.75 -1.81 2.77
CA GLN A 6 -12.44 -1.58 1.50
C GLN A 6 -11.77 -0.46 0.71
N HIS A 7 -11.96 -0.43 -0.61
CA HIS A 7 -11.38 0.60 -1.47
C HIS A 7 -11.76 2.04 -1.03
N GLN A 8 -13.02 2.21 -0.60
CA GLN A 8 -13.59 3.50 -0.21
C GLN A 8 -13.14 4.01 1.16
N ASP A 9 -12.46 3.18 1.94
CA ASP A 9 -12.01 3.49 3.31
C ASP A 9 -10.80 4.45 3.34
N PHE A 10 -10.21 4.71 2.18
CA PHE A 10 -9.02 5.53 2.02
C PHE A 10 -9.27 6.72 1.11
N ASP A 11 -8.58 7.83 1.40
CA ASP A 11 -8.35 8.92 0.47
C ASP A 11 -6.95 8.79 -0.13
N VAL A 12 -6.83 9.08 -1.43
CA VAL A 12 -5.55 9.15 -2.12
C VAL A 12 -4.88 10.48 -1.78
N VAL A 13 -3.69 10.41 -1.19
CA VAL A 13 -2.88 11.58 -0.83
C VAL A 13 -2.02 12.00 -2.01
N SER A 14 -1.34 11.04 -2.63
CA SER A 14 -0.49 11.25 -3.81
C SER A 14 -0.33 9.96 -4.61
N THR A 15 0.09 10.10 -5.86
CA THR A 15 0.32 8.98 -6.78
C THR A 15 1.68 9.17 -7.43
N VAL A 16 2.41 8.07 -7.62
CA VAL A 16 3.69 8.05 -8.34
C VAL A 16 3.61 7.06 -9.49
N ASP A 17 4.15 7.44 -10.65
CA ASP A 17 4.14 6.58 -11.84
C ASP A 17 5.14 5.41 -11.75
N LYS A 18 6.13 5.52 -10.84
CA LYS A 18 7.10 4.45 -10.58
C LYS A 18 6.36 3.17 -10.19
N PHE A 19 6.91 2.03 -10.62
CA PHE A 19 6.28 0.72 -10.41
C PHE A 19 4.89 0.60 -11.05
N GLY A 20 4.66 1.29 -12.18
CA GLY A 20 3.41 1.21 -12.93
C GLY A 20 2.21 1.83 -12.19
N GLY A 21 2.46 2.87 -11.37
CA GLY A 21 1.40 3.53 -10.60
C GLY A 21 1.23 2.96 -9.19
N VAL A 22 1.62 3.75 -8.18
CA VAL A 22 1.37 3.47 -6.76
C VAL A 22 0.71 4.67 -6.11
N GLU A 23 -0.35 4.41 -5.33
CA GLU A 23 -1.06 5.42 -4.56
C GLU A 23 -0.62 5.38 -3.10
N TYR A 24 -0.28 6.54 -2.55
CA TYR A 24 -0.13 6.76 -1.12
C TYR A 24 -1.47 7.21 -0.54
N LEU A 25 -1.85 6.61 0.59
CA LEU A 25 -3.21 6.68 1.13
C LEU A 25 -3.24 7.22 2.56
N THR A 26 -4.35 7.87 2.90
CA THR A 26 -4.73 8.16 4.28
C THR A 26 -6.08 7.50 4.60
N PRO A 27 -6.22 6.79 5.73
CA PRO A 27 -7.52 6.24 6.14
C PRO A 27 -8.51 7.36 6.47
N LYS A 28 -9.76 7.22 6.03
CA LYS A 28 -10.84 8.18 6.32
C LYS A 28 -11.30 8.12 7.76
N ASP A 29 -11.41 6.91 8.30
CA ASP A 29 -11.71 6.68 9.72
C ASP A 29 -10.41 6.33 10.46
N LYS A 30 -10.12 7.11 11.51
CA LYS A 30 -8.96 6.85 12.38
C LYS A 30 -9.06 5.51 13.10
N ASN A 31 -10.27 4.98 13.27
CA ASN A 31 -10.52 3.67 13.87
C ASN A 31 -10.33 2.50 12.89
N LEU A 32 -10.09 2.73 11.58
CA LEU A 32 -9.70 1.64 10.67
C LEU A 32 -8.36 1.00 11.06
N THR A 33 -7.61 1.65 11.95
CA THR A 33 -6.31 1.19 12.46
C THR A 33 -6.43 0.43 13.79
N ASP A 34 -7.63 0.04 14.22
CA ASP A 34 -7.91 -0.56 15.55
C ASP A 34 -7.31 -1.96 15.81
N LEU A 35 -6.33 -2.39 15.02
CA LEU A 35 -5.65 -3.65 15.24
C LEU A 35 -4.13 -3.45 15.12
N THR A 36 -3.50 -3.23 16.28
CA THR A 36 -2.07 -3.46 16.54
C THR A 36 -1.04 -2.52 15.91
N VAL A 37 -1.44 -1.54 15.10
CA VAL A 37 -0.50 -0.59 14.48
C VAL A 37 -1.00 0.84 14.73
N ASP A 38 -0.21 1.64 15.44
CA ASP A 38 -0.55 3.04 15.71
C ASP A 38 -0.81 3.77 14.37
N PRO A 39 -2.01 4.36 14.15
CA PRO A 39 -2.36 5.08 12.93
C PRO A 39 -1.37 6.19 12.57
N GLN A 40 -0.72 6.81 13.56
CA GLN A 40 0.31 7.83 13.31
C GLN A 40 1.62 7.22 12.81
N GLN A 41 1.85 5.94 13.11
CA GLN A 41 3.06 5.18 12.80
C GLN A 41 2.88 4.21 11.63
N THR A 42 1.81 4.35 10.84
CA THR A 42 1.59 3.51 9.66
C THR A 42 1.38 4.37 8.43
N ARG A 43 1.90 3.91 7.29
CA ARG A 43 1.68 4.47 5.96
C ARG A 43 1.04 3.41 5.10
N PHE A 44 0.00 3.80 4.36
CA PHE A 44 -0.75 2.89 3.51
C PHE A 44 -0.47 3.19 2.04
N PHE A 45 -0.29 2.14 1.26
CA PHE A 45 -0.06 2.21 -0.17
C PHE A 45 -0.97 1.22 -0.86
N ARG A 46 -1.41 1.53 -2.08
CA ARG A 46 -2.02 0.52 -2.93
C ARG A 46 -1.55 0.63 -4.36
N LYS A 47 -1.56 -0.52 -5.03
CA LYS A 47 -1.29 -0.64 -6.46
C LYS A 47 -2.42 -1.42 -7.11
N SER A 48 -2.89 -0.91 -8.24
CA SER A 48 -3.82 -1.63 -9.12
C SER A 48 -3.07 -2.61 -10.01
N LEU A 49 -3.71 -3.72 -10.32
CA LEU A 49 -3.28 -4.74 -11.25
C LEU A 49 -4.41 -5.02 -12.24
N ARG A 50 -4.08 -5.03 -13.53
CA ARG A 50 -5.00 -5.56 -14.54
C ARG A 50 -5.01 -7.08 -14.45
N PRO A 51 -6.19 -7.74 -14.39
CA PRO A 51 -6.25 -9.19 -14.39
C PRO A 51 -5.56 -9.79 -15.62
N GLY A 52 -4.59 -10.69 -15.40
CA GLY A 52 -3.84 -11.36 -16.47
C GLY A 52 -2.67 -10.55 -17.04
N ASP A 53 -2.38 -9.38 -16.49
CA ASP A 53 -1.24 -8.56 -16.89
C ASP A 53 -0.01 -8.90 -16.03
N GLU A 54 0.91 -9.67 -16.63
CA GLU A 54 2.13 -10.13 -15.96
C GLU A 54 3.12 -8.98 -15.69
N GLU A 55 3.11 -7.92 -16.50
CA GLU A 55 4.00 -6.77 -16.32
C GLU A 55 3.59 -5.98 -15.07
N GLU A 56 2.30 -5.73 -14.89
CA GLU A 56 1.77 -5.09 -13.69
C GLU A 56 2.11 -5.88 -12.42
N PHE A 57 2.05 -7.22 -12.49
CA PHE A 57 2.45 -8.08 -11.38
C PHE A 57 3.95 -7.98 -11.08
N ALA A 58 4.81 -8.00 -12.11
CA ALA A 58 6.24 -7.79 -11.93
C ALA A 58 6.54 -6.43 -11.28
N LYS A 59 5.81 -5.37 -11.66
CA LYS A 59 5.93 -4.05 -11.02
C LYS A 59 5.50 -4.03 -9.56
N LEU A 60 4.49 -4.80 -9.17
CA LEU A 60 4.14 -4.97 -7.76
C LEU A 60 5.29 -5.64 -6.99
N MET A 61 5.91 -6.68 -7.56
CA MET A 61 7.06 -7.34 -6.93
C MET A 61 8.26 -6.40 -6.79
N GLU A 62 8.57 -5.60 -7.82
CA GLU A 62 9.60 -4.55 -7.75
C GLU A 62 9.32 -3.55 -6.62
N PHE A 63 8.06 -3.15 -6.44
CA PHE A 63 7.66 -2.25 -5.36
C PHE A 63 7.82 -2.91 -3.99
N GLN A 64 7.41 -4.16 -3.85
CA GLN A 64 7.56 -4.92 -2.61
C GLN A 64 9.05 -5.05 -2.22
N GLU A 65 9.92 -5.40 -3.16
CA GLU A 65 11.37 -5.47 -2.94
C GLU A 65 11.95 -4.12 -2.51
N TYR A 66 11.46 -3.03 -3.09
CA TYR A 66 11.86 -1.68 -2.71
C TYR A 66 11.50 -1.36 -1.25
N ILE A 67 10.29 -1.72 -0.81
CA ILE A 67 9.87 -1.57 0.60
C ILE A 67 10.74 -2.41 1.52
N MET A 68 11.08 -3.64 1.14
CA MET A 68 11.80 -4.58 1.99
C MET A 68 13.32 -4.35 2.04
N LYS A 69 13.82 -3.34 1.33
CA LYS A 69 15.24 -3.01 1.28
C LYS A 69 15.77 -2.65 2.68
N ASP A 70 17.04 -2.96 2.93
CA ASP A 70 17.75 -2.57 4.15
C ASP A 70 17.11 -3.08 5.47
N GLY A 71 16.39 -4.22 5.42
CA GLY A 71 15.75 -4.83 6.58
C GLY A 71 14.39 -4.23 6.95
N CYS A 72 13.88 -3.31 6.12
CA CYS A 72 12.53 -2.78 6.25
C CYS A 72 11.48 -3.87 6.00
N HIS A 73 10.30 -3.68 6.56
CA HIS A 73 9.19 -4.61 6.43
C HIS A 73 7.84 -3.88 6.34
N GLY A 74 6.84 -4.59 5.85
CA GLY A 74 5.46 -4.13 5.75
C GLY A 74 4.50 -5.31 5.73
N THR A 75 3.20 -5.02 5.69
CA THR A 75 2.13 -6.02 5.59
C THR A 75 1.42 -5.86 4.26
N ILE A 76 1.28 -6.95 3.51
CA ILE A 76 0.37 -7.04 2.37
C ILE A 76 -0.97 -7.56 2.88
N HIS A 77 -2.02 -6.80 2.64
CA HIS A 77 -3.39 -7.17 3.01
C HIS A 77 -4.04 -8.03 1.91
N PRO A 78 -5.11 -8.78 2.22
CA PRO A 78 -5.85 -9.53 1.21
C PRO A 78 -6.21 -8.66 0.00
N MET A 79 -5.96 -9.20 -1.20
CA MET A 79 -6.30 -8.51 -2.45
C MET A 79 -7.82 -8.42 -2.60
N TYR A 80 -8.28 -7.32 -3.18
CA TYR A 80 -9.69 -7.08 -3.45
C TYR A 80 -9.90 -6.54 -4.86
N GLU A 81 -11.13 -6.63 -5.36
CA GLU A 81 -11.51 -6.14 -6.70
C GLU A 81 -12.25 -4.80 -6.59
N HIS A 82 -11.93 -3.86 -7.46
CA HIS A 82 -12.62 -2.59 -7.58
C HIS A 82 -12.46 -2.03 -9.01
N ASP A 83 -13.57 -1.61 -9.62
CA ASP A 83 -13.64 -1.07 -10.98
C ASP A 83 -12.97 -1.95 -12.07
N GLY A 84 -13.05 -3.28 -11.91
CA GLY A 84 -12.48 -4.25 -12.84
C GLY A 84 -10.96 -4.48 -12.69
N PHE A 85 -10.33 -3.84 -11.71
CA PHE A 85 -8.94 -4.07 -11.33
C PHE A 85 -8.84 -4.89 -10.06
N LYS A 86 -7.73 -5.61 -9.91
CA LYS A 86 -7.31 -6.15 -8.62
C LYS A 86 -6.46 -5.12 -7.91
N TRP A 87 -6.66 -4.95 -6.61
CA TRP A 87 -5.93 -3.99 -5.80
C TRP A 87 -5.19 -4.69 -4.69
N VAL A 88 -3.93 -4.29 -4.51
CA VAL A 88 -3.08 -4.78 -3.43
C VAL A 88 -2.82 -3.63 -2.47
N LEU A 89 -3.37 -3.74 -1.26
CA LEU A 89 -3.13 -2.80 -0.18
C LEU A 89 -1.92 -3.26 0.64
N MET A 90 -1.04 -2.31 0.94
CA MET A 90 0.15 -2.50 1.74
C MET A 90 0.18 -1.48 2.88
N SER A 91 0.60 -1.91 4.07
CA SER A 91 0.87 -1.02 5.19
C SER A 91 2.32 -1.14 5.62
N VAL A 92 3.00 0.00 5.79
CA VAL A 92 4.41 0.10 6.15
C VAL A 92 4.52 0.92 7.43
N PRO A 93 5.24 0.43 8.47
CA PRO A 93 5.56 1.24 9.64
C PRO A 93 6.29 2.53 9.25
N THR A 94 5.99 3.65 9.90
CA THR A 94 6.58 4.96 9.58
C THR A 94 8.10 4.94 9.66
N GLU A 95 8.69 4.20 10.61
CA GLU A 95 10.14 4.02 10.70
C GLU A 95 10.75 3.42 9.42
N ASN A 96 10.08 2.44 8.82
CA ASN A 96 10.50 1.80 7.59
C ASN A 96 10.18 2.66 6.37
N TYR A 97 9.12 3.45 6.41
CA TYR A 97 8.82 4.41 5.36
C TYR A 97 9.96 5.42 5.17
N GLU A 98 10.49 5.96 6.28
CA GLU A 98 11.63 6.87 6.24
C GLU A 98 12.93 6.15 5.84
N ALA A 99 13.14 4.92 6.32
CA ALA A 99 14.37 4.17 6.05
C ALA A 99 14.46 3.59 4.62
N SER A 100 13.33 3.20 4.03
CA SER A 100 13.27 2.57 2.69
C SER A 100 13.44 3.54 1.53
N GLY A 101 13.44 4.86 1.78
CA GLY A 101 13.50 5.89 0.74
C GLY A 101 12.16 6.14 0.04
N LEU A 102 11.07 5.53 0.52
CA LEU A 102 9.71 5.81 0.04
C LEU A 102 9.34 7.28 0.21
N SER A 103 9.83 7.94 1.26
CA SER A 103 9.63 9.38 1.46
C SER A 103 10.24 10.27 0.38
N GLY A 104 11.21 9.77 -0.38
CA GLY A 104 11.75 10.47 -1.55
C GLY A 104 10.95 10.25 -2.84
N LEU A 105 9.95 9.37 -2.83
CA LEU A 105 9.09 9.11 -3.99
C LEU A 105 7.81 9.97 -3.98
N PHE A 106 7.30 10.32 -2.80
CA PHE A 106 5.97 10.94 -2.61
C PHE A 106 6.03 12.35 -2.00
#